data_AF-A0A4R7NNT7-F1
#
_entry.id   AF-A0A4R7NNT7-F1
#
_cell.length_a   1.000
_cell.length_b   1.000
_cell.length_c   1.000
_cell.angle_alpha   90.00
_cell.angle_beta   90.00
_cell.angle_gamma   90.00
#
_symmetry.space_group_name_H-M   'P 1'
#
loop_
_entity.id
_entity.type
_entity.pdbx_description
1 polymer ?
#
loop_
_entity_poly.entity_id
_entity_poly.type
_entity_poly.pdbx_seq_one_letter_code
_entity_poly.pdbx_strand_id
1 'polypeptide(L)' 'MAQRPTLKTIADRVGVTVSAVSLALRDDPRISQATRECIHQAAQALGYVYNRHAAGLRRGDSGMPQ' A
#
# COMPACT_ATOMS: atom_id res chain seq x y z
N MET A 1 5.10 -1.57 -22.20
CA MET A 1 6.03 -1.40 -21.06
C MET A 1 5.18 -1.41 -19.80
N ALA A 2 5.13 -2.52 -19.05
CA ALA A 2 4.23 -2.62 -17.90
C ALA A 2 4.84 -1.86 -16.71
N GLN A 3 4.40 -0.62 -16.50
CA GLN A 3 4.88 0.23 -15.41
C GLN A 3 4.48 -0.42 -14.09
N ARG A 4 5.46 -1.01 -13.38
CA ARG A 4 5.24 -1.54 -12.02
C ARG A 4 4.63 -0.42 -11.15
N PRO A 5 3.53 -0.69 -10.43
CA PRO A 5 2.96 0.30 -9.54
C PRO A 5 4.01 0.64 -8.48
N THR A 6 4.44 1.90 -8.48
CA THR A 6 5.45 2.42 -7.56
C THR A 6 4.82 3.46 -6.64
N LEU A 7 5.53 3.83 -5.57
CA LEU A 7 5.12 4.91 -4.66
C LEU A 7 4.74 6.20 -5.41
N LYS A 8 5.41 6.48 -6.54
CA LYS A 8 5.11 7.62 -7.42
C LYS A 8 3.73 7.52 -8.08
N THR A 9 3.32 6.33 -8.50
CA THR A 9 1.98 6.07 -9.07
C THR A 9 0.88 6.27 -8.02
N ILE A 10 1.12 5.84 -6.78
CA ILE A 10 0.17 6.02 -5.67
C ILE A 10 0.06 7.52 -5.33
N ALA A 11 1.21 8.21 -5.28
CA ALA A 11 1.28 9.64 -5.02
C ALA A 11 0.47 10.45 -6.05
N ASP A 12 0.69 10.15 -7.33
CA ASP A 12 -0.03 10.77 -8.45
C ASP A 12 -1.55 10.54 -8.40
N ARG A 13 -1.98 9.31 -8.09
CA ARG A 13 -3.41 8.97 -7.97
C ARG A 13 -4.13 9.70 -6.83
N VAL A 14 -3.48 9.85 -5.68
CA VAL A 14 -4.08 10.47 -4.48
C VAL A 14 -3.87 11.99 -4.50
N GLY A 15 -3.06 12.51 -5.42
CA GLY A 15 -2.71 13.93 -5.49
C GLY A 15 -1.75 14.36 -4.38
N VAL A 16 -0.89 13.46 -3.91
CA VAL A 16 0.09 13.73 -2.85
C VAL A 16 1.51 13.57 -3.38
N THR A 17 2.50 13.92 -2.57
CA THR A 17 3.91 13.72 -2.93
C THR A 17 4.39 12.32 -2.55
N VAL A 18 5.45 11.84 -3.22
CA VAL A 18 6.11 10.57 -2.86
C VAL A 18 6.57 10.56 -1.40
N SER A 19 7.04 11.71 -0.90
CA SER A 19 7.40 11.90 0.51
C SER A 19 6.19 11.73 1.42
N ALA A 20 5.01 12.25 1.07
CA ALA A 20 3.79 12.05 1.83
C ALA A 20 3.35 10.58 1.86
N VAL A 21 3.48 9.85 0.74
CA VAL A 21 3.25 8.39 0.72
C VAL A 21 4.23 7.66 1.64
N SER A 22 5.52 8.00 1.59
CA SER A 22 6.54 7.41 2.48
C SER A 22 6.26 7.67 3.96
N LEU A 23 5.86 8.90 4.31
CA LEU A 23 5.47 9.29 5.67
C LEU A 23 4.18 8.58 6.11
N ALA A 24 3.18 8.50 5.24
CA ALA A 24 1.92 7.81 5.50
C ALA A 24 2.13 6.32 5.76
N LEU A 25 2.98 5.68 4.95
CA LEU A 25 3.39 4.28 5.12
C LEU A 25 4.26 4.06 6.37
N ARG A 26 4.81 5.11 6.97
CA ARG A 26 5.53 5.05 8.25
C ARG A 26 4.65 5.37 9.46
N ASP A 27 3.35 5.57 9.25
CA ASP A 27 2.43 6.01 10.29
C ASP A 27 2.80 7.37 10.90
N ASP A 28 3.43 8.25 10.11
CA ASP A 28 3.93 9.54 10.60
C ASP A 28 2.77 10.47 10.99
N PRO A 29 2.80 11.11 12.16
CA PRO A 29 1.73 11.96 12.66
C PRO A 29 1.54 13.25 11.84
N ARG A 30 2.49 13.59 10.95
CA ARG A 30 2.35 14.73 10.02
C ARG A 30 1.31 14.48 8.93
N ILE A 31 0.94 13.22 8.68
CA ILE A 31 -0.10 12.86 7.72
C ILE A 31 -1.39 12.60 8.46
N SER A 32 -2.42 13.35 8.10
CA SER A 32 -3.76 13.19 8.66
C SER A 32 -4.31 11.79 8.34
N GLN A 33 -5.10 11.24 9.27
CA GLN A 33 -5.63 9.88 9.15
C GLN A 33 -6.42 9.69 7.84
N ALA A 34 -7.20 10.69 7.44
CA ALA A 34 -7.94 10.69 6.17
C ALA A 34 -7.02 10.51 4.94
N THR A 35 -5.88 11.22 4.92
CA THR A 35 -4.89 11.09 3.83
C THR A 35 -4.22 9.72 3.85
N ARG A 36 -3.90 9.21 5.04
CA ARG A 36 -3.29 7.89 5.23
C ARG A 36 -4.21 6.77 4.71
N GLU A 37 -5.51 6.86 5.01
CA GLU A 37 -6.53 5.95 4.46
C GLU A 37 -6.63 6.03 2.94
N CYS A 38 -6.72 7.23 2.35
CA CYS A 38 -6.73 7.39 0.90
C CYS A 38 -5.50 6.76 0.23
N ILE A 39 -4.31 6.94 0.83
CA ILE A 39 -3.07 6.33 0.34
C ILE A 39 -3.14 4.80 0.43
N HIS A 40 -3.64 4.26 1.54
CA HIS A 40 -3.83 2.82 1.73
C HIS A 40 -4.83 2.24 0.70
N GLN A 41 -5.95 2.92 0.47
CA GLN A 41 -6.94 2.50 -0.52
C GLN A 41 -6.40 2.54 -1.95
N ALA A 42 -5.70 3.62 -2.32
CA ALA A 42 -5.07 3.72 -3.63
C ALA A 42 -3.97 2.67 -3.81
N ALA A 43 -3.16 2.42 -2.77
CA ALA A 43 -2.17 1.36 -2.76
C ALA A 43 -2.81 -0.01 -2.99
N GLN A 44 -3.89 -0.36 -2.25
CA GLN A 44 -4.63 -1.60 -2.45
C GLN A 44 -5.21 -1.71 -3.87
N ALA A 45 -5.83 -0.65 -4.38
CA ALA A 45 -6.40 -0.61 -5.73
C ALA A 45 -5.35 -0.77 -6.85
N LEU A 46 -4.10 -0.38 -6.56
CA LEU A 46 -2.96 -0.55 -7.46
C LEU A 46 -2.24 -1.90 -7.29
N GLY A 47 -2.69 -2.75 -6.35
CA GLY A 47 -2.01 -4.00 -6.01
C GLY A 47 -0.71 -3.78 -5.23
N TYR A 48 -0.48 -2.58 -4.70
CA TYR A 48 0.63 -2.29 -3.80
C TYR A 48 0.28 -2.83 -2.41
N VAL A 49 0.77 -4.04 -2.14
CA VAL A 49 0.64 -4.69 -0.84
C VAL A 49 1.60 -4.00 0.13
N TYR A 50 1.08 -3.09 0.96
CA TYR A 50 1.82 -2.59 2.12
C TYR A 50 2.07 -3.76 3.05
N ASN A 51 3.31 -4.25 3.00
CA ASN A 51 3.67 -5.51 3.61
C ASN A 51 3.99 -5.33 5.10
N ARG A 52 2.95 -5.13 5.92
CA ARG A 52 3.06 -5.38 7.38
C ARG A 52 2.51 -6.77 7.77
N HIS A 53 1.80 -7.45 6.86
CA HIS A 53 1.13 -8.73 7.11
C HIS A 53 1.56 -9.90 6.19
N ALA A 54 2.34 -9.69 5.13
CA ALA A 54 2.83 -10.82 4.33
C ALA A 54 4.02 -11.55 4.99
N ALA A 55 4.37 -11.21 6.23
CA ALA A 55 5.14 -12.07 7.13
C ALA A 55 4.28 -13.10 7.89
N GLY A 56 2.94 -13.08 7.74
CA GLY A 56 2.02 -13.92 8.51
C GLY A 56 1.47 -15.18 7.82
N LEU A 57 1.60 -15.35 6.51
CA LEU A 57 1.08 -16.55 5.80
C LEU A 57 2.22 -17.40 5.22
N ARG A 58 3.16 -17.75 6.12
CA ARG A 58 4.05 -18.92 5.98
C ARG A 58 3.83 -19.88 7.16
N ARG A 59 2.59 -20.23 7.45
CA ARG A 59 2.28 -21.46 8.21
C ARG A 59 1.07 -22.09 7.52
N GLY A 60 1.26 -23.34 7.12
CA GLY A 60 0.52 -24.00 6.06
C GLY A 60 -0.97 -24.16 6.35
N ASP A 61 -1.74 -24.13 5.29
CA ASP A 61 -2.90 -25.01 5.17
C ASP A 61 -3.03 -25.40 3.71
N SER A 62 -2.77 -26.68 3.47
CA SER A 62 -3.12 -27.38 2.26
C SER A 62 -4.64 -27.46 2.22
N GLY A 63 -5.28 -26.72 1.32
CA GLY A 63 -6.72 -26.76 1.14
C GLY A 63 -7.08 -26.59 -0.33
N MET A 64 -6.95 -27.66 -1.10
CA MET A 64 -7.57 -27.78 -2.42
C MET A 64 -9.09 -27.66 -2.28
N PRO A 65 -9.76 -27.04 -3.26
CA PRO A 65 -10.91 -27.76 -3.81
C PRO A 65 -10.98 -27.68 -5.34
N GLN A 66 -10.74 -28.82 -6.01
CA GLN A 66 -11.73 -29.54 -6.82
C GLN A 66 -11.28 -31.00 -6.99
#